data_AF-A0A7C2EQA9-F1
#
_entry.id   AF-A0A7C2EQA9-F1
#
_cell.length_a   1.000
_cell.length_b   1.000
_cell.length_c   1.000
_cell.angle_alpha   90.00
_cell.angle_beta   90.00
_cell.angle_gamma   90.00
#
_symmetry.space_group_name_H-M   'P 1'
#
loop_
_entity.id
_entity.type
_entity.pdbx_description
1 polymer ?
#
loop_
_entity_poly.entity_id
_entity_poly.type
_entity_poly.pdbx_seq_one_letter_code
_entity_poly.pdbx_strand_id
1 'polypeptide(L)'
;MGSAPRRAGHAGVGHSRGAAGRRRYRRRGDRPGGARPLCRHPATAPEVSTQPGFFHVVYTTRALRRFRSDPVPDEVLFQLFDAAIRAPSGQNAQDWRFIIVRDRRVKERMQEWALQAWQRYAERFPDIDSLPRSQRLSLRSVEHLARNFSDVPVVVIVCGLRGRHTTPGGSIFPAVQNMLLAARALGLGGSIFNLALGDRETLRQLLGIPESNEIFCALPLGYPSDRHGPVRRKPVKDVVFEERWGQRWAFAQAQPDEGWQARWLPAEEG
;
A
#
# COMPACT_ATOMS: atom_id res chain seq x y z
N MET A 1 16.19 19.95 76.22
CA MET A 1 14.77 20.22 75.91
C MET A 1 14.27 19.12 74.99
N GLY A 2 13.17 18.45 75.37
CA GLY A 2 12.28 17.73 74.44
C GLY A 2 12.66 16.29 74.06
N SER A 3 12.11 15.32 74.81
CA SER A 3 12.14 13.88 74.53
C SER A 3 10.93 13.43 73.69
N ALA A 4 11.17 12.48 72.76
CA ALA A 4 10.26 11.40 72.26
C ALA A 4 9.02 11.81 71.40
N PRO A 5 8.43 10.92 70.54
CA PRO A 5 8.39 9.46 70.71
C PRO A 5 8.47 8.51 69.49
N ARG A 6 8.90 7.29 69.84
CA ARG A 6 8.45 5.92 69.48
C ARG A 6 7.56 5.74 68.23
N ARG A 7 7.96 4.81 67.35
CA ARG A 7 7.03 3.96 66.58
C ARG A 7 7.20 2.50 66.97
N ALA A 8 6.08 1.88 67.31
CA ALA A 8 5.90 0.47 67.62
C ALA A 8 5.94 -0.38 66.34
N GLY A 9 6.38 -1.63 66.46
CA GLY A 9 6.31 -2.63 65.40
C GLY A 9 4.97 -3.35 65.36
N HIS A 10 4.70 -4.06 64.25
CA HIS A 10 4.21 -5.44 64.30
C HIS A 10 4.24 -6.12 62.92
N ALA A 11 4.61 -7.41 63.00
CA ALA A 11 4.09 -8.57 62.28
C ALA A 11 4.16 -8.63 60.73
N GLY A 12 4.93 -9.61 60.28
CA GLY A 12 4.89 -10.13 58.93
C GLY A 12 3.56 -10.81 58.59
N VAL A 13 3.26 -10.81 57.30
CA VAL A 13 2.24 -11.67 56.68
C VAL A 13 2.87 -12.24 55.43
N GLY A 14 3.11 -13.55 55.45
CA GLY A 14 3.54 -14.31 54.29
C GLY A 14 2.47 -14.25 53.20
N HIS A 15 2.92 -14.13 51.95
CA HIS A 15 2.08 -14.42 50.79
C HIS A 15 2.67 -15.61 50.05
N SER A 16 1.91 -16.69 50.19
CA SER A 16 1.93 -17.97 49.52
C SER A 16 2.21 -17.89 48.02
N ARG A 17 3.09 -18.80 47.56
CA ARG A 17 3.25 -19.19 46.16
C ARG A 17 1.91 -19.71 45.62
N GLY A 18 1.26 -18.93 44.76
CA GLY A 18 0.09 -19.35 43.99
C GLY A 18 0.50 -20.34 42.91
N ALA A 19 0.05 -21.58 43.04
CA ALA A 19 0.23 -22.64 42.06
C ALA A 19 -0.47 -22.28 40.73
N ALA A 20 0.31 -22.20 39.66
CA ALA A 20 -0.20 -22.11 38.29
C ALA A 20 -0.99 -23.39 37.97
N GLY A 21 -2.32 -23.28 37.96
CA GLY A 21 -3.23 -24.33 37.56
C GLY A 21 -2.98 -24.73 36.11
N ARG A 22 -2.48 -25.95 35.91
CA ARG A 22 -2.40 -26.60 34.60
C ARG A 22 -3.82 -26.79 34.06
N ARG A 23 -4.26 -25.93 33.14
CA ARG A 23 -5.49 -26.17 32.36
C ARG A 23 -5.26 -27.35 31.44
N ARG A 24 -5.86 -28.49 31.81
CA ARG A 24 -5.97 -29.69 30.97
C ARG A 24 -6.76 -29.33 29.70
N TYR A 25 -6.13 -29.47 28.54
CA TYR A 25 -6.83 -29.50 27.26
C TYR A 25 -7.74 -30.74 27.25
N ARG A 26 -9.06 -30.54 27.28
CA ARG A 26 -10.03 -31.61 27.00
C ARG A 26 -10.02 -31.88 25.50
N ARG A 27 -9.64 -33.12 25.11
CA ARG A 27 -9.97 -33.68 23.80
C ARG A 27 -11.49 -33.76 23.67
N ARG A 28 -12.10 -32.92 22.82
CA ARG A 28 -13.33 -33.27 22.08
C ARG A 28 -12.83 -34.02 20.84
N GLY A 29 -13.21 -35.26 20.55
CA GLY A 29 -14.51 -35.87 20.73
C GLY A 29 -15.20 -35.83 19.36
N ASP A 30 -15.03 -36.92 18.62
CA ASP A 30 -15.52 -37.16 17.26
C ASP A 30 -16.98 -36.77 17.05
N ARG A 31 -17.25 -36.11 15.92
CA ARG A 31 -18.55 -36.14 15.25
C ARG A 31 -18.33 -36.40 13.76
N PRO A 32 -19.08 -37.34 13.15
CA PRO A 32 -19.03 -37.60 11.72
C PRO A 32 -19.93 -36.60 10.99
N GLY A 33 -19.47 -36.05 9.85
CA GLY A 33 -20.35 -35.23 9.02
C GLY A 33 -19.64 -34.39 7.96
N GLY A 34 -19.63 -34.90 6.72
CA GLY A 34 -19.62 -34.09 5.50
C GLY A 34 -18.29 -33.44 5.12
N ALA A 35 -17.39 -34.20 4.51
CA ALA A 35 -16.29 -33.61 3.73
C ALA A 35 -16.87 -32.79 2.58
N ARG A 36 -16.82 -31.46 2.68
CA ARG A 36 -16.96 -30.57 1.51
C ARG A 36 -15.84 -30.90 0.52
N PRO A 37 -16.09 -30.95 -0.80
CA PRO A 37 -15.00 -31.17 -1.74
C PRO A 37 -14.06 -29.97 -1.67
N LEU A 38 -12.82 -30.19 -1.23
CA LEU A 38 -11.72 -29.29 -1.53
C LEU A 38 -11.66 -29.20 -3.07
N CYS A 39 -11.72 -27.99 -3.62
CA CYS A 39 -11.54 -27.77 -5.04
C CYS A 39 -10.24 -28.47 -5.49
N ARG A 40 -10.37 -29.60 -6.18
CA ARG A 40 -9.25 -30.27 -6.82
C ARG A 40 -8.93 -29.48 -8.09
N HIS A 41 -7.89 -28.66 -8.04
CA HIS A 41 -7.26 -28.22 -9.28
C HIS A 41 -6.49 -29.41 -9.88
N PRO A 42 -6.68 -29.73 -11.17
CA PRO A 42 -5.85 -30.72 -11.82
C PRO A 42 -4.40 -30.24 -11.83
N ALA A 43 -3.49 -31.13 -11.45
CA ALA A 43 -2.06 -30.90 -11.56
C ALA A 43 -1.65 -30.98 -13.04
N THR A 44 -1.57 -29.83 -13.70
CA THR A 44 -0.91 -29.69 -15.00
C THR A 44 0.50 -29.11 -14.80
N ALA A 45 1.43 -29.60 -15.62
CA ALA A 45 2.85 -29.18 -15.70
C ALA A 45 2.99 -27.64 -15.79
N PRO A 46 4.15 -27.05 -15.44
CA PRO A 46 4.25 -25.60 -15.28
C PRO A 46 4.05 -24.92 -16.64
N GLU A 47 2.95 -24.20 -16.79
CA GLU A 47 2.82 -23.19 -17.84
C GLU A 47 4.01 -22.23 -17.72
N VAL A 48 4.72 -22.03 -18.82
CA VAL A 48 5.69 -20.94 -18.94
C VAL A 48 4.96 -19.67 -18.54
N SER A 49 5.36 -19.06 -17.42
CA SER A 49 4.61 -17.95 -16.84
C SER A 49 4.47 -16.84 -17.89
N THR A 50 3.24 -16.56 -18.33
CA THR A 50 2.90 -15.43 -19.22
C THR A 50 3.09 -14.07 -18.53
N GLN A 51 3.55 -14.08 -17.28
CA GLN A 51 3.74 -12.92 -16.45
C GLN A 51 5.12 -12.31 -16.65
N PRO A 52 5.23 -10.96 -16.70
CA PRO A 52 6.51 -10.29 -16.83
C PRO A 52 7.43 -10.58 -15.64
N GLY A 53 8.73 -10.71 -15.91
CA GLY A 53 9.74 -10.85 -14.85
C GLY A 53 9.80 -9.64 -13.92
N PHE A 54 10.36 -9.81 -12.72
CA PHE A 54 10.39 -8.79 -11.67
C PHE A 54 10.90 -7.41 -12.14
N PHE A 55 12.05 -7.37 -12.82
CA PHE A 55 12.61 -6.10 -13.28
C PHE A 55 11.76 -5.44 -14.36
N HIS A 56 11.10 -6.22 -15.23
CA HIS A 56 10.14 -5.66 -16.19
C HIS A 56 8.98 -4.97 -15.47
N VAL A 57 8.41 -5.63 -14.45
CA VAL A 57 7.36 -5.05 -13.61
C VAL A 57 7.84 -3.75 -12.96
N VAL A 58 8.94 -3.79 -12.20
CA VAL A 58 9.46 -2.62 -11.47
C VAL A 58 9.77 -1.45 -12.41
N TYR A 59 10.34 -1.72 -13.59
CA TYR A 59 10.72 -0.68 -14.54
C TYR A 59 9.52 -0.12 -15.33
N THR A 60 8.35 -0.79 -15.31
CA THR A 60 7.17 -0.38 -16.07
C THR A 60 5.92 -0.07 -15.23
N THR A 61 5.99 -0.21 -13.90
CA THR A 61 4.94 0.24 -12.98
C THR A 61 4.90 1.76 -12.94
N ARG A 62 4.00 2.34 -13.74
CA ARG A 62 3.70 3.78 -13.77
C ARG A 62 2.49 4.08 -12.90
N ALA A 63 2.42 5.31 -12.40
CA ALA A 63 1.21 5.86 -11.82
C ALA A 63 0.18 6.13 -12.93
N LEU A 64 -0.58 5.10 -13.31
CA LEU A 64 -1.67 5.21 -14.28
C LEU A 64 -2.94 5.70 -13.56
N ARG A 65 -3.62 6.64 -14.20
CA ARG A 65 -4.74 7.38 -13.61
C ARG A 65 -5.95 7.52 -14.53
N ARG A 66 -5.92 6.81 -15.66
CA ARG A 66 -7.03 6.69 -16.62
C ARG A 66 -7.40 5.23 -16.69
N PHE A 67 -8.64 4.92 -16.39
CA PHE A 67 -9.12 3.54 -16.30
C PHE A 67 -10.29 3.36 -17.25
N ARG A 68 -10.40 2.14 -17.77
CA ARG A 68 -11.61 1.67 -18.43
C ARG A 68 -12.69 1.40 -17.38
N SER A 69 -13.95 1.30 -17.82
CA SER A 69 -15.09 1.01 -16.95
C SER A 69 -15.21 -0.47 -16.56
N ASP A 70 -14.37 -1.34 -17.11
CA ASP A 70 -14.37 -2.77 -16.81
C ASP A 70 -14.24 -3.02 -15.30
N PRO A 71 -15.12 -3.87 -14.72
CA PRO A 71 -15.03 -4.21 -13.32
C PRO A 71 -13.73 -5.01 -13.06
N VAL A 72 -13.12 -4.79 -11.89
CA VAL A 72 -12.01 -5.63 -11.43
C VAL A 72 -12.60 -6.87 -10.72
N PRO A 73 -12.35 -8.09 -11.23
CA PRO A 73 -12.85 -9.32 -10.61
C PRO A 73 -12.34 -9.53 -9.18
N ASP A 74 -13.13 -10.19 -8.33
CA ASP A 74 -12.75 -10.48 -6.94
C ASP A 74 -11.51 -11.39 -6.84
N GLU A 75 -11.33 -12.33 -7.78
CA GLU A 75 -10.14 -13.18 -7.84
C GLU A 75 -8.86 -12.36 -8.11
N VAL A 76 -8.96 -11.31 -8.93
CA VAL A 76 -7.85 -10.40 -9.20
C VAL A 76 -7.58 -9.57 -7.95
N LEU A 77 -8.61 -8.99 -7.34
CA LEU A 77 -8.46 -8.26 -6.08
C LEU A 77 -7.83 -9.11 -4.98
N PHE A 78 -8.27 -10.37 -4.85
CA PHE A 78 -7.69 -11.30 -3.89
C PHE A 78 -6.18 -11.47 -4.13
N GLN A 79 -5.75 -11.70 -5.38
CA GLN A 79 -4.33 -11.79 -5.72
C GLN A 79 -3.56 -10.49 -5.38
N LEU A 80 -4.16 -9.32 -5.58
CA LEU A 80 -3.55 -8.04 -5.20
C LEU A 80 -3.35 -7.91 -3.68
N PHE A 81 -4.36 -8.27 -2.89
CA PHE A 81 -4.26 -8.25 -1.43
C PHE A 81 -3.31 -9.32 -0.91
N ASP A 82 -3.34 -10.52 -1.50
CA ASP A 82 -2.45 -11.61 -1.18
C ASP A 82 -0.98 -11.20 -1.39
N ALA A 83 -0.66 -10.55 -2.51
CA ALA A 83 0.65 -9.96 -2.75
C ALA A 83 0.99 -8.84 -1.73
N ALA A 84 0.02 -7.97 -1.41
CA ALA A 84 0.22 -6.87 -0.46
C ALA A 84 0.64 -7.36 0.92
N ILE A 85 -0.04 -8.38 1.47
CA ILE A 85 0.22 -8.89 2.84
C ILE A 85 1.53 -9.68 2.98
N ARG A 86 2.23 -9.95 1.87
CA ARG A 86 3.59 -10.53 1.88
C ARG A 86 4.68 -9.50 2.13
N ALA A 87 4.31 -8.25 2.36
CA ALA A 87 5.24 -7.20 2.77
C ALA A 87 5.81 -7.44 4.19
N PRO A 88 7.01 -6.92 4.48
CA PRO A 88 7.57 -6.97 5.84
C PRO A 88 6.76 -6.10 6.81
N SER A 89 6.68 -6.52 8.07
CA SER A 89 6.15 -5.69 9.16
C SER A 89 6.98 -5.84 10.43
N GLY A 90 7.15 -4.74 11.16
CA GLY A 90 7.91 -4.73 12.41
C GLY A 90 7.30 -5.72 13.42
N GLN A 91 8.13 -6.62 13.97
CA GLN A 91 7.68 -7.70 14.86
C GLN A 91 6.60 -8.61 14.23
N ASN A 92 6.53 -8.67 12.90
CA ASN A 92 5.46 -9.36 12.16
C ASN A 92 4.03 -8.90 12.57
N ALA A 93 3.90 -7.60 12.85
CA ALA A 93 2.69 -6.96 13.37
C ALA A 93 1.45 -7.07 12.47
N GLN A 94 1.64 -7.07 11.14
CA GLN A 94 0.58 -7.20 10.12
C GLN A 94 -0.67 -6.34 10.42
N ASP A 95 -0.44 -5.07 10.76
CA ASP A 95 -1.47 -4.15 11.23
C ASP A 95 -2.20 -3.41 10.11
N TRP A 96 -1.83 -3.66 8.85
CA TRP A 96 -2.55 -3.17 7.69
C TRP A 96 -4.01 -3.62 7.71
N ARG A 97 -4.88 -2.71 7.30
CA ARG A 97 -6.29 -2.96 7.00
C ARG A 97 -6.58 -2.36 5.64
N PHE A 98 -7.37 -3.07 4.85
CA PHE A 98 -7.74 -2.65 3.51
C PHE A 98 -9.25 -2.62 3.39
N ILE A 99 -9.79 -1.57 2.79
CA ILE A 99 -11.23 -1.45 2.52
C ILE A 99 -11.41 -1.31 1.02
N ILE A 100 -12.19 -2.21 0.44
CA ILE A 100 -12.59 -2.18 -0.97
C ILE A 100 -13.80 -1.24 -1.10
N VAL A 101 -13.64 -0.16 -1.85
CA VAL A 101 -14.71 0.82 -2.12
C VAL A 101 -15.12 0.72 -3.59
N ARG A 102 -16.31 0.16 -3.83
CA ARG A 102 -17.00 0.13 -5.13
C ARG A 102 -18.22 1.05 -5.17
N ASP A 103 -18.75 1.44 -4.00
CA ASP A 103 -19.93 2.29 -3.89
C ASP A 103 -19.68 3.64 -4.57
N ARG A 104 -20.53 3.96 -5.56
CA ARG A 104 -20.45 5.21 -6.31
C ARG A 104 -20.64 6.43 -5.42
N ARG A 105 -21.54 6.39 -4.43
CA ARG A 105 -21.83 7.52 -3.53
C ARG A 105 -20.61 7.89 -2.69
N VAL A 106 -19.90 6.89 -2.17
CA VAL A 106 -18.65 7.11 -1.43
C VAL A 106 -17.59 7.71 -2.35
N LYS A 107 -17.42 7.18 -3.57
CA LYS A 107 -16.44 7.72 -4.52
C LYS A 107 -16.80 9.12 -5.02
N GLU A 108 -18.07 9.46 -5.18
CA GLU A 108 -18.54 10.83 -5.48
C GLU A 108 -18.17 11.80 -4.36
N ARG A 109 -18.21 11.34 -3.09
CA ARG A 109 -17.71 12.15 -1.97
C ARG A 109 -16.21 12.40 -2.01
N MET A 110 -15.47 11.34 -2.27
CA MET A 110 -14.03 11.43 -2.48
C MET A 110 -13.64 12.29 -3.69
N GLN A 111 -14.44 12.27 -4.76
CA GLN A 111 -14.22 13.08 -5.96
C GLN A 111 -14.31 14.57 -5.67
N GLU A 112 -15.32 15.01 -4.91
CA GLU A 112 -15.44 16.43 -4.55
C GLU A 112 -14.21 16.92 -3.78
N TRP A 113 -13.72 16.13 -2.83
CA TRP A 113 -12.49 16.47 -2.12
C TRP A 113 -11.27 16.48 -3.05
N ALA A 114 -11.19 15.54 -3.99
CA ALA A 114 -10.14 15.51 -4.99
C ALA A 114 -10.14 16.76 -5.88
N LEU A 115 -11.31 17.23 -6.31
CA LEU A 115 -11.48 18.45 -7.10
C LEU A 115 -11.05 19.69 -6.32
N GLN A 116 -11.50 19.85 -5.09
CA GLN A 116 -11.11 20.97 -4.21
C GLN A 116 -9.61 20.98 -3.94
N ALA A 117 -9.02 19.81 -3.69
CA ALA A 117 -7.59 19.67 -3.47
C ALA A 117 -6.79 19.93 -4.76
N TRP A 118 -7.29 19.50 -5.92
CA TRP A 118 -6.69 19.80 -7.21
C TRP A 118 -6.71 21.30 -7.53
N GLN A 119 -7.83 21.99 -7.32
CA GLN A 119 -7.95 23.44 -7.54
C GLN A 119 -6.83 24.20 -6.81
N ARG A 120 -6.68 23.95 -5.50
CA ARG A 120 -5.60 24.56 -4.69
C ARG A 120 -4.20 24.15 -5.13
N TYR A 121 -4.02 22.91 -5.60
CA TYR A 121 -2.71 22.44 -6.05
C TYR A 121 -2.32 23.03 -7.41
N ALA A 122 -3.28 23.18 -8.31
CA ALA A 122 -3.09 23.70 -9.67
C ALA A 122 -2.71 25.19 -9.67
N GLU A 123 -3.11 25.97 -8.67
CA GLU A 123 -2.68 27.37 -8.49
C GLU A 123 -1.15 27.55 -8.46
N ARG A 124 -0.41 26.50 -8.07
CA ARG A 124 1.07 26.51 -8.08
C ARG A 124 1.66 26.46 -9.50
N PHE A 125 0.85 26.17 -10.50
CA PHE A 125 1.22 25.98 -11.90
C PHE A 125 0.28 26.81 -12.78
N PRO A 126 0.40 28.15 -12.76
CA PRO A 126 -0.53 29.03 -13.49
C PRO A 126 -0.48 28.82 -15.01
N ASP A 127 0.65 28.37 -15.54
CA ASP A 127 0.82 27.97 -16.93
C ASP A 127 1.38 26.53 -16.99
N ILE A 128 0.48 25.55 -17.01
CA ILE A 128 0.83 24.13 -17.14
C ILE A 128 1.46 23.83 -18.51
N ASP A 129 1.17 24.65 -19.53
CA ASP A 129 1.58 24.38 -20.91
C ASP A 129 3.03 24.75 -21.19
N SER A 130 3.63 25.69 -20.46
CA SER A 130 5.08 25.95 -20.51
C SER A 130 5.94 24.92 -19.77
N LEU A 131 5.35 24.03 -18.95
CA LEU A 131 6.12 23.05 -18.18
C LEU A 131 6.77 21.97 -19.07
N PRO A 132 7.88 21.35 -18.61
CA PRO A 132 8.46 20.19 -19.28
C PRO A 132 7.41 19.10 -19.53
N ARG A 133 7.48 18.46 -20.71
CA ARG A 133 6.47 17.50 -21.18
C ARG A 133 6.08 16.45 -20.13
N SER A 134 7.04 15.88 -19.40
CA SER A 134 6.79 14.88 -18.37
C SER A 134 5.95 15.41 -17.21
N GLN A 135 6.26 16.62 -16.73
CA GLN A 135 5.54 17.28 -15.66
C GLN A 135 4.13 17.68 -16.11
N ARG A 136 4.00 18.30 -17.28
CA ARG A 136 2.70 18.65 -17.89
C ARG A 136 1.78 17.44 -18.04
N LEU A 137 2.28 16.33 -18.59
CA LEU A 137 1.50 15.10 -18.72
C LEU A 137 1.10 14.50 -17.37
N SER A 138 1.98 14.57 -16.37
CA SER A 138 1.67 14.12 -15.02
C SER A 138 0.56 14.95 -14.38
N LEU A 139 0.63 16.28 -14.47
CA LEU A 139 -0.39 17.19 -13.93
C LEU A 139 -1.75 16.98 -14.59
N ARG A 140 -1.79 16.90 -15.93
CA ARG A 140 -3.03 16.58 -16.68
C ARG A 140 -3.59 15.20 -16.31
N SER A 141 -2.73 14.23 -16.00
CA SER A 141 -3.13 12.90 -15.53
C SER A 141 -3.73 12.95 -14.11
N VAL A 142 -3.19 13.78 -13.22
CA VAL A 142 -3.75 14.02 -11.87
C VAL A 142 -5.10 14.71 -11.97
N GLU A 143 -5.21 15.76 -12.78
CA GLU A 143 -6.47 16.47 -13.03
C GLU A 143 -7.55 15.53 -13.55
N HIS A 144 -7.23 14.70 -14.56
CA HIS A 144 -8.17 13.75 -15.12
C HIS A 144 -8.75 12.83 -14.05
N LEU A 145 -7.90 12.27 -13.18
CA LEU A 145 -8.38 11.41 -12.11
C LEU A 145 -9.16 12.16 -11.04
N ALA A 146 -8.78 13.40 -10.71
CA ALA A 146 -9.58 14.23 -9.80
C ALA A 146 -10.99 14.46 -10.35
N ARG A 147 -11.14 14.67 -11.66
CA ARG A 147 -12.44 14.91 -12.33
C ARG A 147 -13.29 13.66 -12.52
N ASN A 148 -12.66 12.49 -12.61
CA ASN A 148 -13.32 11.22 -12.94
C ASN A 148 -13.18 10.17 -11.82
N PHE A 149 -12.88 10.60 -10.59
CA PHE A 149 -12.57 9.69 -9.48
C PHE A 149 -13.72 8.73 -9.15
N SER A 150 -14.97 9.19 -9.28
CA SER A 150 -16.17 8.38 -9.05
C SER A 150 -16.37 7.25 -10.05
N ASP A 151 -15.79 7.36 -11.24
CA ASP A 151 -15.86 6.35 -12.30
C ASP A 151 -14.75 5.30 -12.20
N VAL A 152 -13.77 5.47 -11.29
CA VAL A 152 -12.75 4.44 -11.02
C VAL A 152 -13.43 3.12 -10.63
N PRO A 153 -13.09 1.97 -11.26
CA PRO A 153 -13.76 0.69 -10.97
C PRO A 153 -13.73 0.29 -9.50
N VAL A 154 -12.58 0.47 -8.84
CA VAL A 154 -12.43 0.18 -7.41
C VAL A 154 -11.38 1.09 -6.78
N VAL A 155 -11.66 1.55 -5.57
CA VAL A 155 -10.71 2.29 -4.74
C VAL A 155 -10.41 1.45 -3.51
N VAL A 156 -9.13 1.24 -3.20
CA VAL A 156 -8.70 0.61 -1.95
C VAL A 156 -8.28 1.69 -0.97
N ILE A 157 -8.95 1.77 0.18
CA ILE A 157 -8.49 2.60 1.30
C ILE A 157 -7.56 1.76 2.16
N VAL A 158 -6.35 2.27 2.40
CA VAL A 158 -5.31 1.59 3.14
C VAL A 158 -5.17 2.22 4.52
N CYS A 159 -5.38 1.41 5.54
CA CYS A 159 -5.38 1.78 6.94
C CYS A 159 -4.34 0.97 7.73
N GLY A 160 -4.05 1.42 8.94
CA GLY A 160 -3.26 0.65 9.91
C GLY A 160 -3.34 1.24 11.31
N LEU A 161 -2.81 0.55 12.32
CA LEU A 161 -2.94 0.97 13.71
C LEU A 161 -2.24 2.31 13.97
N ARG A 162 -2.96 3.21 14.61
CA ARG A 162 -2.49 4.56 14.95
C ARG A 162 -1.44 4.50 16.06
N GLY A 163 -0.36 5.26 15.92
CA GLY A 163 0.67 5.43 16.96
C GLY A 163 1.47 4.17 17.31
N ARG A 164 1.26 3.04 16.63
CA ARG A 164 1.97 1.77 16.91
C ARG A 164 3.45 1.83 16.56
N HIS A 165 3.78 2.53 15.48
CA HIS A 165 5.12 2.56 14.91
C HIS A 165 5.73 3.96 15.03
N THR A 166 7.01 4.02 15.40
CA THR A 166 7.80 5.25 15.41
C THR A 166 7.92 5.86 14.01
N THR A 167 7.82 5.03 12.98
CA THR A 167 7.68 5.44 11.57
C THR A 167 6.24 5.19 11.12
N PRO A 168 5.37 6.22 11.12
CA PRO A 168 4.02 6.08 10.61
C PRO A 168 4.01 5.53 9.18
N GLY A 169 3.28 4.44 8.96
CA GLY A 169 3.16 3.82 7.64
C GLY A 169 4.37 3.00 7.19
N GLY A 170 5.41 2.83 8.03
CA GLY A 170 6.62 2.10 7.69
C GLY A 170 6.38 0.66 7.18
N SER A 171 5.43 -0.06 7.79
CA SER A 171 4.99 -1.38 7.33
C SER A 171 3.90 -1.32 6.23
N ILE A 172 3.24 -0.17 6.08
CA ILE A 172 2.07 0.01 5.19
C ILE A 172 2.50 0.24 3.75
N PHE A 173 3.45 1.15 3.52
CA PHE A 173 3.88 1.50 2.16
C PHE A 173 4.61 0.35 1.42
N PRO A 174 5.35 -0.55 2.09
CA PRO A 174 5.78 -1.81 1.47
C PRO A 174 4.60 -2.68 0.96
N ALA A 175 3.52 -2.82 1.74
CA ALA A 175 2.32 -3.55 1.31
C ALA A 175 1.64 -2.87 0.11
N VAL A 176 1.55 -1.53 0.13
CA VAL A 176 1.06 -0.74 -0.99
C VAL A 176 1.91 -0.95 -2.24
N GLN A 177 3.24 -0.93 -2.10
CA GLN A 177 4.14 -1.14 -3.23
C GLN A 177 4.00 -2.54 -3.82
N ASN A 178 3.93 -3.58 -2.98
CA ASN A 178 3.65 -4.95 -3.44
C ASN A 178 2.34 -5.03 -4.23
N MET A 179 1.28 -4.38 -3.74
CA MET A 179 -0.01 -4.34 -4.42
C MET A 179 0.10 -3.67 -5.80
N LEU A 180 0.80 -2.55 -5.92
CA LEU A 180 0.98 -1.84 -7.20
C LEU A 180 1.85 -2.62 -8.19
N LEU A 181 2.86 -3.34 -7.72
CA LEU A 181 3.67 -4.24 -8.55
C LEU A 181 2.85 -5.45 -9.03
N ALA A 182 2.04 -6.05 -8.15
CA ALA A 182 1.12 -7.13 -8.52
C ALA A 182 0.06 -6.65 -9.52
N ALA A 183 -0.49 -5.44 -9.32
CA ALA A 183 -1.42 -4.81 -10.26
C ALA A 183 -0.77 -4.69 -11.64
N ARG A 184 0.47 -4.17 -11.70
CA ARG A 184 1.22 -4.09 -12.95
C ARG A 184 1.38 -5.47 -13.61
N ALA A 185 1.76 -6.50 -12.86
CA ALA A 185 1.94 -7.85 -13.40
C ALA A 185 0.64 -8.37 -14.05
N LEU A 186 -0.48 -8.22 -13.33
CA LEU A 186 -1.82 -8.64 -13.78
C LEU A 186 -2.46 -7.72 -14.84
N GLY A 187 -1.75 -6.71 -15.33
CA GLY A 187 -2.23 -5.79 -16.38
C GLY A 187 -3.13 -4.65 -15.87
N LEU A 188 -3.18 -4.41 -14.56
CA LEU A 188 -3.89 -3.29 -13.94
C LEU A 188 -2.96 -2.08 -13.73
N GLY A 189 -3.59 -0.91 -13.76
CA GLY A 189 -2.99 0.35 -13.34
C GLY A 189 -3.41 0.71 -11.92
N GLY A 190 -2.59 1.54 -11.27
CA GLY A 190 -2.90 2.10 -9.96
C GLY A 190 -1.90 3.17 -9.55
N SER A 191 -2.29 4.00 -8.59
CA SER A 191 -1.37 4.93 -7.92
C SER A 191 -1.91 5.37 -6.57
N ILE A 192 -1.04 5.78 -5.67
CA ILE A 192 -1.45 6.54 -4.49
C ILE A 192 -2.07 7.86 -4.95
N PHE A 193 -3.29 8.15 -4.50
CA PHE A 193 -4.03 9.35 -4.86
C PHE A 193 -4.68 10.02 -3.64
N ASN A 194 -3.88 10.76 -2.88
CA ASN A 194 -4.31 11.34 -1.61
C ASN A 194 -5.12 12.64 -1.73
N LEU A 195 -5.29 13.22 -2.94
CA LEU A 195 -6.21 14.35 -3.14
C LEU A 195 -7.65 13.97 -2.76
N ALA A 196 -8.01 12.71 -2.99
CA ALA A 196 -9.32 12.15 -2.63
C ALA A 196 -9.50 11.88 -1.12
N LEU A 197 -8.53 12.27 -0.28
CA LEU A 197 -8.58 12.18 1.19
C LEU A 197 -8.66 13.58 1.84
N GLY A 198 -9.26 14.56 1.16
CA GLY A 198 -9.37 15.93 1.67
C GLY A 198 -10.11 16.04 3.01
N ASP A 199 -11.03 15.12 3.29
CA ASP A 199 -11.74 15.01 4.56
C ASP A 199 -11.71 13.55 5.06
N ARG A 200 -10.66 13.23 5.84
CA ARG A 200 -10.45 11.89 6.41
C ARG A 200 -11.46 11.55 7.50
N GLU A 201 -12.02 12.54 8.19
CA GLU A 201 -12.96 12.29 9.29
C GLU A 201 -14.30 11.82 8.74
N THR A 202 -14.83 12.55 7.75
CA THR A 202 -16.05 12.13 7.06
C THR A 202 -15.85 10.78 6.39
N LEU A 203 -14.70 10.54 5.73
CA LEU A 203 -14.42 9.22 5.14
C LEU A 203 -14.36 8.10 6.19
N ARG A 204 -13.77 8.37 7.36
CA ARG A 204 -13.71 7.43 8.48
C ARG A 204 -15.11 7.01 8.91
N GLN A 205 -16.00 7.97 9.09
CA GLN A 205 -17.39 7.74 9.49
C GLN A 205 -18.16 6.96 8.41
N LEU A 206 -18.06 7.39 7.14
CA LEU A 206 -18.71 6.73 6.01
C LEU A 206 -18.32 5.26 5.85
N LEU A 207 -17.05 4.92 6.13
CA LEU A 207 -16.51 3.57 5.99
C LEU A 207 -16.48 2.77 7.30
N GLY A 208 -16.94 3.35 8.41
CA GLY A 208 -16.89 2.72 9.73
C GLY A 208 -15.47 2.37 10.20
N ILE A 209 -14.47 3.17 9.80
CA ILE A 209 -13.07 2.95 10.20
C ILE A 209 -12.92 3.32 11.69
N PRO A 210 -12.42 2.42 12.57
CA PRO A 210 -12.24 2.76 13.98
C PRO A 210 -11.19 3.85 14.20
N GLU A 211 -11.34 4.68 15.24
CA GLU A 211 -10.37 5.73 15.61
C GLU A 211 -8.96 5.20 15.92
N SER A 212 -8.87 3.92 16.30
CA SER A 212 -7.60 3.21 16.51
C SER A 212 -6.82 2.99 15.21
N ASN A 213 -7.40 3.29 14.05
CA ASN A 213 -6.77 3.17 12.74
C ASN A 213 -6.59 4.53 12.07
N GLU A 214 -5.41 4.70 11.45
CA GLU A 214 -5.07 5.85 10.62
C GLU A 214 -5.32 5.51 9.14
N ILE A 215 -5.75 6.49 8.35
CA ILE A 215 -5.91 6.35 6.89
C ILE A 215 -4.63 6.83 6.21
N PHE A 216 -3.83 5.90 5.70
CA PHE A 216 -2.53 6.20 5.11
C PHE A 216 -2.63 6.66 3.65
N CYS A 217 -3.41 5.97 2.83
CA CYS A 217 -3.60 6.35 1.42
C CYS A 217 -4.87 5.77 0.80
N ALA A 218 -5.22 6.33 -0.37
CA ALA A 218 -6.21 5.77 -1.28
C ALA A 218 -5.52 5.27 -2.56
N LEU A 219 -5.94 4.11 -3.03
CA LEU A 219 -5.44 3.44 -4.24
C LEU A 219 -6.60 3.21 -5.21
N PRO A 220 -6.89 4.14 -6.13
CA PRO A 220 -7.70 3.84 -7.31
C PRO A 220 -7.00 2.77 -8.17
N LEU A 221 -7.73 1.71 -8.51
CA LEU A 221 -7.27 0.58 -9.30
C LEU A 221 -8.25 0.27 -10.43
N GLY A 222 -7.72 -0.20 -11.56
CA GLY A 222 -8.52 -0.63 -12.71
C GLY A 222 -7.66 -0.99 -13.91
N TYR A 223 -8.29 -1.51 -14.96
CA TYR A 223 -7.63 -1.74 -16.24
C TYR A 223 -7.34 -0.39 -16.90
N PRO A 224 -6.09 -0.06 -17.22
CA PRO A 224 -5.74 1.26 -17.69
C PRO A 224 -6.16 1.45 -19.16
N SER A 225 -6.60 2.65 -19.50
CA SER A 225 -6.79 3.05 -20.91
C SER A 225 -5.47 3.47 -21.58
N ASP A 226 -4.52 3.91 -20.75
CA ASP A 226 -3.14 4.18 -21.17
C ASP A 226 -2.28 2.91 -21.12
N ARG A 227 -1.19 2.86 -21.87
CA ARG A 227 -0.24 1.73 -21.82
C ARG A 227 0.76 1.87 -20.68
N HIS A 228 1.14 0.73 -20.10
CA HIS A 228 2.36 0.64 -19.30
C HIS A 228 3.59 0.94 -20.17
N GLY A 229 4.68 1.34 -19.53
CA GLY A 229 5.91 1.67 -20.21
C GLY A 229 6.99 2.08 -19.23
N PRO A 230 8.23 2.30 -19.71
CA PRO A 230 9.35 2.59 -18.84
C PRO A 230 9.13 3.85 -17.99
N VAL A 231 9.55 3.78 -16.73
CA VAL A 231 9.62 4.95 -15.84
C VAL A 231 10.93 5.71 -16.04
N ARG A 232 10.88 7.03 -15.97
CA ARG A 232 12.09 7.86 -15.89
C ARG A 232 12.43 8.15 -14.43
N ARG A 233 13.70 8.04 -14.07
CA ARG A 233 14.23 8.37 -12.74
C ARG A 233 15.48 9.22 -12.89
N LYS A 234 15.88 9.89 -11.80
CA LYS A 234 17.23 10.47 -11.74
C LYS A 234 18.25 9.33 -11.82
N PRO A 235 19.43 9.56 -12.43
CA PRO A 235 20.53 8.60 -12.41
C PRO A 235 20.85 8.13 -10.99
N VAL A 236 21.26 6.87 -10.84
CA VAL A 236 21.64 6.29 -9.53
C VAL A 236 22.74 7.10 -8.87
N LYS A 237 23.74 7.55 -9.66
CA LYS A 237 24.87 8.37 -9.20
C LYS A 237 24.48 9.70 -8.55
N ASP A 238 23.25 10.19 -8.79
CA ASP A 238 22.75 11.47 -8.26
C ASP A 238 22.03 11.33 -6.92
N VAL A 239 21.66 10.11 -6.52
CA VAL A 239 20.86 9.86 -5.31
C VAL A 239 21.51 8.87 -4.34
N VAL A 240 22.65 8.27 -4.72
CA VAL A 240 23.40 7.33 -3.88
C VAL A 240 24.75 7.95 -3.49
N PHE A 241 25.05 7.87 -2.20
CA PHE A 241 26.33 8.25 -1.63
C PHE A 241 26.96 7.04 -0.91
N GLU A 242 28.27 6.96 -0.91
CA GLU A 242 29.04 5.91 -0.24
C GLU A 242 29.57 6.45 1.09
N GLU A 243 29.24 5.80 2.20
CA GLU A 243 29.57 6.17 3.59
C GLU A 243 29.04 7.52 4.11
N ARG A 244 29.22 8.62 3.36
CA ARG A 244 28.96 9.99 3.81
C ARG A 244 28.13 10.77 2.80
N TRP A 245 27.31 11.70 3.30
CA TRP A 245 26.56 12.62 2.43
C TRP A 245 27.51 13.36 1.48
N GLY A 246 27.19 13.34 0.19
CA GLY A 246 28.01 13.97 -0.86
C GLY A 246 29.16 13.13 -1.38
N GLN A 247 29.61 12.09 -0.66
CA GLN A 247 30.65 11.19 -1.14
C GLN A 247 30.08 10.28 -2.23
N ARG A 248 30.56 10.45 -3.46
CA ARG A 248 30.02 9.73 -4.62
C ARG A 248 30.46 8.26 -4.59
N TRP A 249 29.52 7.36 -4.83
CA TRP A 249 29.83 5.94 -5.05
C TRP A 249 30.50 5.76 -6.41
N ALA A 250 31.78 5.35 -6.41
CA ALA A 250 32.61 5.30 -7.61
C ALA A 250 32.04 4.39 -8.71
N PHE A 251 31.51 3.22 -8.34
CA PHE A 251 30.92 2.29 -9.30
C PHE A 251 29.77 2.91 -10.10
N ALA A 252 28.88 3.67 -9.43
CA ALA A 252 27.76 4.32 -10.09
C ALA A 252 28.17 5.41 -11.09
N GLN A 253 29.36 5.99 -10.96
CA GLN A 253 29.87 6.98 -11.93
C GLN A 253 30.11 6.36 -13.32
N ALA A 254 30.44 5.06 -13.36
CA ALA A 254 30.68 4.31 -14.60
C ALA A 254 29.41 3.65 -15.17
N GLN A 255 28.23 3.84 -14.56
CA GLN A 255 26.97 3.25 -15.01
C GLN A 255 26.16 4.21 -15.91
N PRO A 256 25.27 3.69 -16.78
CA PRO A 256 24.38 4.51 -17.59
C PRO A 256 23.41 5.37 -16.76
N ASP A 257 23.03 6.53 -17.29
CA ASP A 257 22.13 7.48 -16.63
C ASP A 257 20.69 6.95 -16.52
N GLU A 258 20.21 6.24 -17.54
CA GLU A 258 18.93 5.51 -17.52
C GLU A 258 18.96 4.21 -16.69
N GLY A 259 20.09 3.91 -16.04
CA GLY A 259 20.30 2.66 -15.31
C GLY A 259 20.36 1.46 -16.26
N TRP A 260 19.83 0.32 -15.79
CA TRP A 260 19.88 -0.92 -16.57
C TRP A 260 18.60 -1.18 -17.36
N GLN A 261 17.94 -0.14 -17.84
CA GLN A 261 16.67 -0.30 -18.57
C GLN A 261 16.82 -1.20 -19.80
N ALA A 262 17.88 -1.02 -20.61
CA ALA A 262 18.15 -1.85 -21.78
C ALA A 262 18.39 -3.34 -21.44
N ARG A 263 18.83 -3.64 -20.21
CA ARG A 263 19.03 -5.01 -19.73
C ARG A 263 17.70 -5.71 -19.41
N TRP A 264 16.74 -4.96 -18.90
CA TRP A 264 15.49 -5.51 -18.34
C TRP A 264 14.27 -5.34 -19.23
N LEU A 265 14.31 -4.37 -20.13
CA LEU A 265 13.29 -4.09 -21.13
C LEU A 265 13.94 -4.23 -22.51
N PRO A 266 14.18 -5.47 -23.00
CA PRO A 266 14.67 -5.66 -24.35
C PRO A 266 13.70 -4.98 -25.33
N ALA A 267 14.23 -4.44 -26.43
CA ALA A 267 13.38 -3.89 -27.48
C ALA A 267 12.39 -4.98 -27.91
N GLU A 268 11.10 -4.63 -28.00
CA GLU A 268 10.14 -5.54 -28.63
C GLU A 268 10.66 -5.81 -30.05
N GLU A 269 11.00 -7.07 -30.35
CA GLU A 269 11.22 -7.50 -31.73
C GLU A 269 9.93 -7.16 -32.49
N GLY A 270 10.04 -6.25 -33.45
CA GLY A 270 8.92 -5.60 -34.12
C GLY A 270 8.03 -6.53 -34.93
#